data_AF-A0AA43K056-F1
#
_entry.id   AF-A0AA43K056-F1
#
_cell.length_a   1.000
_cell.length_b   1.000
_cell.length_c   1.000
_cell.angle_alpha   90.00
_cell.angle_beta   90.00
_cell.angle_gamma   90.00
#
_symmetry.space_group_name_H-M   'P 1'
#
loop_
_entity.id
_entity.type
_entity.pdbx_description
1 polymer ?
#
loop_
_entity_poly.entity_id
_entity_poly.type
_entity_poly.pdbx_seq_one_letter_code
_entity_poly.pdbx_strand_id
1 'polypeptide(L)' 'MSITFQGNPVSISGQLPKPNQVAPSFTLCDKDLNDLTLESLKGKNILLNIFP' A
#
# COMPACT_ATOMS: atom_id res chain seq x y z
N MET A 1 -6.28 -11.49 8.57
CA MET A 1 -6.70 -10.36 9.44
C MET A 1 -8.15 -10.04 9.11
N SER A 2 -8.99 -9.75 10.10
CA SER A 2 -10.40 -9.38 9.88
C SER A 2 -10.62 -7.97 10.40
N ILE A 3 -11.28 -7.13 9.61
CA ILE A 3 -11.77 -5.80 9.99
C ILE A 3 -13.30 -5.80 9.92
N THR A 4 -13.95 -4.72 10.36
CA THR A 4 -15.41 -4.58 10.28
C THR A 4 -15.78 -3.42 9.37
N PHE A 5 -16.70 -3.65 8.42
CA PHE A 5 -17.32 -2.62 7.60
C PHE A 5 -18.83 -2.59 7.88
N GLN A 6 -19.33 -1.47 8.43
CA GLN A 6 -20.72 -1.32 8.87
C GLN A 6 -21.20 -2.47 9.78
N GLY A 7 -20.33 -2.94 10.68
CA GLY A 7 -20.61 -4.05 11.58
C GLY A 7 -20.44 -5.45 10.97
N ASN A 8 -20.24 -5.56 9.66
CA ASN A 8 -19.99 -6.84 8.99
C ASN A 8 -18.50 -7.16 8.95
N PRO A 9 -18.07 -8.39 9.29
CA PRO A 9 -16.66 -8.77 9.20
C PRO A 9 -16.21 -8.85 7.73
N VAL A 10 -15.03 -8.30 7.46
CA VAL A 10 -14.36 -8.31 6.15
C VAL A 10 -12.95 -8.87 6.32
N SER A 11 -12.67 -9.94 5.59
CA SER A 11 -11.34 -10.54 5.56
C SER A 11 -10.41 -9.73 4.67
N ILE A 12 -9.22 -9.41 5.18
CA ILE A 12 -8.14 -8.79 4.41
C ILE A 12 -7.20 -9.87 3.92
N SER A 13 -6.91 -9.85 2.61
CA SER A 13 -5.94 -10.73 1.97
C SER A 13 -4.50 -10.20 2.11
N GLY A 14 -3.55 -11.12 2.06
CA GLY A 14 -2.12 -10.79 2.18
C GLY A 14 -1.68 -10.42 3.60
N GLN A 15 -0.51 -9.81 3.70
CA GLN A 15 0.12 -9.41 4.95
C GLN A 15 0.57 -7.95 4.84
N LEU A 16 0.28 -7.15 5.87
CA LEU A 16 0.79 -5.79 5.94
C LEU A 16 2.28 -5.78 6.27
N PRO A 17 3.07 -4.84 5.69
CA PRO A 17 4.46 -4.67 6.05
C PRO A 17 4.63 -4.37 7.55
N LYS A 18 5.66 -4.95 8.15
CA LYS A 18 6.02 -4.73 9.56
C LYS A 18 7.09 -3.64 9.69
N PRO A 19 7.23 -3.00 10.87
CA PRO A 19 8.35 -2.10 11.14
C PRO A 19 9.70 -2.76 10.84
N ASN A 20 10.64 -1.99 10.29
CA ASN A 20 11.97 -2.44 9.85
C ASN A 20 11.97 -3.50 8.71
N GLN A 21 10.83 -3.80 8.10
CA GLN A 21 10.76 -4.60 6.89
C GLN A 21 11.09 -3.72 5.67
N VAL A 22 11.86 -4.26 4.72
CA VAL A 22 12.01 -3.62 3.40
C VAL A 22 10.65 -3.52 2.73
N ALA A 23 10.29 -2.32 2.25
CA ALA A 23 9.02 -2.09 1.58
C ALA A 23 8.88 -3.00 0.34
N PRO A 24 7.75 -3.72 0.19
CA PRO A 24 7.50 -4.52 -1.01
C PRO A 24 7.47 -3.65 -2.26
N SER A 25 8.04 -4.16 -3.36
CA SER A 25 7.95 -3.51 -4.67
C SER A 25 6.49 -3.37 -5.10
N PHE A 26 6.16 -2.23 -5.70
CA PHE A 26 4.86 -2.00 -6.33
C PHE A 26 5.02 -1.24 -7.64
N THR A 27 3.99 -1.36 -8.48
CA THR A 27 3.72 -0.51 -9.64
C THR A 27 2.29 -0.03 -9.53
N LEU A 28 2.10 1.29 -9.56
CA LEU A 28 0.80 1.97 -9.53
C LEU A 28 0.67 2.87 -10.76
N CYS A 29 -0.53 3.37 -11.02
CA CYS A 29 -0.79 4.34 -12.08
C CYS A 29 -0.90 5.75 -11.46
N ASP A 30 -0.14 6.70 -11.98
CA ASP A 30 -0.23 8.10 -11.54
C ASP A 30 -1.34 8.87 -12.28
N LYS A 31 -1.47 10.17 -11.95
CA LYS A 31 -2.49 11.05 -12.54
C LYS A 31 -2.34 11.27 -14.05
N ASP A 32 -1.14 11.06 -14.59
CA ASP A 32 -0.79 11.26 -15.98
C ASP A 32 -0.76 9.92 -16.75
N LEU A 33 -1.26 8.85 -16.13
CA LEU A 33 -1.31 7.49 -16.63
C LEU A 33 0.08 6.83 -16.81
N ASN A 34 1.09 7.32 -16.10
CA ASN A 34 2.41 6.69 -16.08
C ASN A 34 2.54 5.65 -14.97
N ASP A 35 3.48 4.73 -15.14
CA ASP A 35 3.88 3.79 -14.11
C ASP A 35 4.65 4.50 -12.97
N LEU A 36 4.06 4.48 -11.78
CA LEU A 36 4.70 4.89 -10.53
C LEU A 36 5.21 3.65 -9.79
N THR A 37 6.53 3.51 -9.70
CA THR A 37 7.18 2.38 -9.01
C THR A 37 7.81 2.81 -7.69
N LEU A 38 8.02 1.87 -6.77
CA LEU A 38 8.77 2.14 -5.54
C LEU A 38 10.18 2.70 -5.84
N GLU A 39 10.86 2.20 -6.88
CA GLU A 39 12.19 2.67 -7.29
C GLU A 39 12.19 4.14 -7.74
N SER A 40 11.14 4.58 -8.43
CA SER A 40 11.01 5.99 -8.85
C SER A 40 10.93 6.97 -7.68
N LEU A 41 10.60 6.48 -6.48
CA LEU A 41 10.46 7.26 -5.25
C LEU A 41 11.71 7.20 -4.35
N LYS A 42 12.81 6.58 -4.81
CA LYS A 42 14.03 6.40 -4.03
C LYS A 42 14.60 7.72 -3.53
N GLY A 43 15.08 7.71 -2.27
CA GLY A 43 15.66 8.88 -1.62
C GLY A 43 14.65 9.82 -0.96
N LYS A 44 13.36 9.48 -0.97
CA LYS A 44 12.29 10.22 -0.28
C LYS A 44 11.71 9.39 0.87
N ASN A 45 11.27 10.08 1.92
CA ASN A 45 10.42 9.48 2.95
C ASN A 45 8.98 9.49 2.42
N ILE A 46 8.40 8.31 2.28
CA ILE A 46 7.06 8.14 1.68
C ILE A 46 6.08 7.70 2.76
N LEU A 47 4.94 8.40 2.84
CA LEU A 47 3.77 7.99 3.62
C LEU A 47 2.68 7.51 2.66
N LEU A 48 2.37 6.21 2.70
CA LEU A 48 1.30 5.63 1.89
C LEU A 48 -0.03 5.75 2.65
N ASN A 49 -0.93 6.60 2.16
CA ASN A 49 -2.29 6.72 2.68
C ASN A 49 -3.23 5.80 1.88
N ILE A 50 -3.66 4.69 2.47
CA ILE A 50 -4.47 3.65 1.81
C ILE A 50 -5.86 3.62 2.45
N PHE A 51 -6.90 3.82 1.64
CA PHE A 51 -8.31 3.79 2.05
C PHE A 51 -9.16 3.10 0.97
N PRO A 52 -10.27 2.44 1.36
CA PRO A 52 -11.30 1.98 0.42
C PRO A 52 -12.14 3.13 -0.15
#